data_AF-A0A3Q1II10-F1
#
_entry.id   AF-A0A3Q1II10-F1
#
_cell.length_a   1.000
_cell.length_b   1.000
_cell.length_c   1.000
_cell.angle_alpha   90.00
_cell.angle_beta   90.00
_cell.angle_gamma   90.00
#
_symmetry.space_group_name_H-M   'P 1'
#
loop_
_entity.id
_entity.type
_entity.pdbx_description
1 polymer ?
#
loop_
_entity_poly.entity_id
_entity_poly.type
_entity_poly.pdbx_seq_one_letter_code
_entity_poly.pdbx_strand_id
1 'polypeptide(L)'
;MLHGSHDGTRLMQLVPSGLPVAQTLNPSHRIETWTALIHSCSFGFGPSTHLQPPHSTSSPGFYRNIFPPPPPEIKNTSDRSWKMKLVAVVVAWFAVLGCIQAVTLEVNEGNSTCIKADLSASFLITYNTTNGTKTVQVSLPNSTTVDKGSSSCGTGSSSPWLVAEFGSGHALGLSFSTNGSLYSVANLTLQYNLSDTSIFPEANSSDVVTVVSASVGIWAVVNTTYRCFTPTTFAVGGAAVTFSNVRLEAYMPGNDLSATESICVADKASTTAPPTTTRTPTTTTTATTTIAPSPAPPGTPERGTYSVNNTNGTVCLLAQMGLQLNVSYFSQSQNKTVQDIVNLNPNLTRSSGSCEATSATLTLLHEGNTTLNFIFTLNATSNKYHLSGVTLLANWSDLPAPMSVSNTSLDYLRSTLGRSYMCNAEQTLNVASDFSLNTFRLQVQPFGITTNQFATAEECQLDQDQMLIPIIVGAALAGLVLIVLIAYLIGKKRSHAGYQTI
;
A
#
# COMPACT_ATOMS: atom_id res chain seq x y z
N MET A 1 17.99 41.20 53.61
CA MET A 1 19.38 40.85 53.24
C MET A 1 19.28 40.12 51.91
N LEU A 2 19.31 40.77 50.74
CA LEU A 2 20.21 41.85 50.28
C LEU A 2 21.69 41.46 50.47
N HIS A 3 22.27 40.90 49.41
CA HIS A 3 23.62 41.21 48.92
C HIS A 3 23.67 40.93 47.41
N GLY A 4 24.19 41.88 46.65
CA GLY A 4 24.54 41.74 45.24
C GLY A 4 25.69 42.69 44.92
N SER A 5 26.59 42.27 44.04
CA SER A 5 27.63 43.08 43.38
C SER A 5 28.23 42.20 42.26
N HIS A 6 27.96 42.45 40.99
CA HIS A 6 28.70 43.36 40.09
C HIS A 6 30.12 42.89 39.70
N ASP A 7 30.23 42.26 38.54
CA ASP A 7 31.19 42.55 37.44
C ASP A 7 30.77 41.72 36.19
N GLY A 8 31.04 42.07 34.93
CA GLY A 8 31.68 43.28 34.42
C GLY A 8 32.46 43.02 33.12
N THR A 9 31.88 43.34 31.94
CA THR A 9 32.55 43.30 30.59
C THR A 9 33.00 41.91 30.07
N ARG A 10 33.17 41.64 28.76
CA ARG A 10 33.23 42.47 27.55
C ARG A 10 32.76 41.69 26.30
N LEU A 11 32.06 42.33 25.36
CA LEU A 11 31.80 41.75 24.02
C LEU A 11 33.07 41.70 23.17
N MET A 12 33.14 40.72 22.26
CA MET A 12 33.98 40.80 21.05
C MET A 12 33.15 40.37 19.83
N GLN A 13 33.15 41.22 18.81
CA GLN A 13 32.35 41.11 17.59
C GLN A 13 33.30 41.34 16.41
N LEU A 14 33.40 40.39 15.48
CA LEU A 14 34.14 40.55 14.24
C LEU A 14 33.35 40.01 13.04
N VAL A 15 33.50 40.72 11.93
CA VAL A 15 32.68 40.66 10.70
C VAL A 15 33.41 39.82 9.63
N PRO A 16 32.70 39.12 8.72
CA PRO A 16 33.32 38.22 7.76
C PRO A 16 33.91 38.91 6.51
N SER A 17 34.83 38.20 5.86
CA SER A 17 35.40 38.45 4.54
C SER A 17 35.72 37.08 3.89
N GLY A 18 35.68 36.86 2.57
CA GLY A 18 35.23 37.67 1.43
C GLY A 18 35.30 36.78 0.16
N LEU A 19 34.61 37.16 -0.93
CA LEU A 19 34.68 36.42 -2.21
C LEU A 19 36.08 36.50 -2.85
N PRO A 20 36.38 35.59 -3.80
CA PRO A 20 36.76 36.06 -5.12
C PRO A 20 35.96 35.44 -6.29
N VAL A 21 36.26 35.95 -7.49
CA VAL A 21 35.44 35.90 -8.71
C VAL A 21 35.90 34.81 -9.71
N ALA A 22 34.98 34.45 -10.62
CA ALA A 22 35.11 33.45 -11.68
C ALA A 22 36.34 33.55 -12.59
N GLN A 23 36.72 32.41 -13.17
CA GLN A 23 37.34 32.32 -14.49
C GLN A 23 36.69 31.21 -15.33
N THR A 24 36.19 31.59 -16.50
CA THR A 24 35.89 30.71 -17.63
C THR A 24 37.16 30.10 -18.22
N LEU A 25 37.09 28.86 -18.73
CA LEU A 25 37.81 28.45 -19.95
C LEU A 25 37.32 27.08 -20.46
N ASN A 26 36.89 27.05 -21.73
CA ASN A 26 36.73 25.85 -22.54
C ASN A 26 37.83 25.89 -23.61
N PRO A 27 38.46 24.77 -23.98
CA PRO A 27 38.67 24.54 -25.41
C PRO A 27 38.37 23.11 -25.86
N SER A 28 37.65 23.02 -26.97
CA SER A 28 37.55 21.83 -27.82
C SER A 28 38.76 21.78 -28.76
N HIS A 29 39.45 20.62 -28.88
CA HIS A 29 39.60 19.89 -30.16
C HIS A 29 40.56 18.68 -30.12
N ARG A 30 40.10 17.53 -30.70
CA ARG A 30 40.81 16.64 -31.68
C ARG A 30 42.18 16.00 -31.30
N ILE A 31 42.65 14.86 -31.82
CA ILE A 31 42.20 13.78 -32.74
C ILE A 31 42.81 12.45 -32.19
N GLU A 32 42.22 11.29 -32.46
CA GLU A 32 42.84 10.15 -33.19
C GLU A 32 42.18 8.79 -32.86
N THR A 33 42.08 7.98 -33.90
CA THR A 33 41.31 6.74 -33.99
C THR A 33 42.24 5.55 -34.18
N TRP A 34 41.97 4.42 -33.51
CA TRP A 34 42.27 3.10 -34.09
C TRP A 34 41.14 2.09 -33.82
N THR A 35 40.70 1.49 -34.92
CA THR A 35 39.77 0.37 -35.12
C THR A 35 40.40 -0.98 -34.73
N ALA A 36 39.72 -2.13 -34.57
CA ALA A 36 38.29 -2.52 -34.50
C ALA A 36 38.19 -4.03 -34.14
N LEU A 37 36.98 -4.63 -34.32
CA LEU A 37 36.62 -6.07 -34.40
C LEU A 37 36.18 -6.72 -33.06
N ILE A 38 35.11 -7.55 -32.98
CA ILE A 38 34.31 -8.18 -34.05
C ILE A 38 32.85 -8.56 -33.65
N HIS A 39 31.92 -8.46 -34.63
CA HIS A 39 30.60 -9.14 -34.81
C HIS A 39 29.48 -9.07 -33.74
N SER A 40 28.18 -9.26 -34.04
CA SER A 40 27.26 -9.14 -35.22
C SER A 40 25.83 -9.48 -34.70
N CYS A 41 24.67 -9.21 -35.32
CA CYS A 41 24.28 -9.00 -36.71
C CYS A 41 23.24 -7.86 -36.86
N SER A 42 23.28 -7.18 -38.01
CA SER A 42 22.23 -6.27 -38.50
C SER A 42 21.19 -7.01 -39.34
N PHE A 43 20.03 -6.38 -39.62
CA PHE A 43 19.65 -6.02 -41.00
C PHE A 43 18.43 -5.09 -41.03
N GLY A 44 18.55 -4.01 -41.81
CA GLY A 44 17.44 -3.23 -42.35
C GLY A 44 17.83 -2.77 -43.75
N PHE A 45 16.88 -2.28 -44.54
CA PHE A 45 17.20 -1.55 -45.78
C PHE A 45 16.14 -0.48 -46.09
N GLY A 46 16.63 0.65 -46.62
CA GLY A 46 15.84 1.84 -46.96
C GLY A 46 15.52 1.98 -48.47
N PRO A 47 15.11 3.18 -48.90
CA PRO A 47 14.51 3.43 -50.22
C PRO A 47 15.50 3.98 -51.29
N SER A 48 15.05 4.01 -52.54
CA SER A 48 15.72 4.66 -53.69
C SER A 48 14.78 5.57 -54.49
N THR A 49 15.33 6.42 -55.36
CA THR A 49 14.73 7.69 -55.79
C THR A 49 14.58 7.91 -57.31
N HIS A 50 13.68 8.84 -57.65
CA HIS A 50 13.77 9.88 -58.71
C HIS A 50 13.30 9.67 -60.18
N LEU A 51 12.56 10.70 -60.66
CA LEU A 51 12.49 11.36 -62.00
C LEU A 51 11.16 11.37 -62.83
N GLN A 52 10.75 12.62 -63.11
CA GLN A 52 9.73 13.31 -63.95
C GLN A 52 9.58 12.87 -65.45
N PRO A 53 8.73 13.48 -66.35
CA PRO A 53 8.01 14.79 -66.37
C PRO A 53 6.52 14.73 -66.94
N PRO A 54 5.87 15.77 -67.56
CA PRO A 54 5.26 16.96 -66.90
C PRO A 54 3.87 17.49 -67.44
N HIS A 55 3.37 18.57 -66.81
CA HIS A 55 2.57 19.74 -67.33
C HIS A 55 1.06 19.71 -67.76
N SER A 56 0.35 20.73 -67.24
CA SER A 56 -0.64 21.66 -67.88
C SER A 56 -2.18 21.44 -67.83
N THR A 57 -2.83 22.26 -66.97
CA THR A 57 -4.01 23.16 -67.15
C THR A 57 -5.33 22.80 -67.89
N SER A 58 -6.42 23.24 -67.25
CA SER A 58 -7.68 23.85 -67.78
C SER A 58 -9.02 23.07 -67.74
N SER A 59 -10.08 23.83 -67.42
CA SER A 59 -11.53 23.57 -67.58
C SER A 59 -12.06 24.58 -68.64
N PRO A 60 -13.33 24.59 -69.14
CA PRO A 60 -14.58 23.95 -68.64
C PRO A 60 -15.53 23.37 -69.74
N GLY A 61 -16.77 22.97 -69.40
CA GLY A 61 -17.93 23.04 -70.35
C GLY A 61 -18.88 21.82 -70.45
N PHE A 62 -20.18 22.06 -70.18
CA PHE A 62 -21.35 21.16 -70.30
C PHE A 62 -21.68 20.63 -71.73
N TYR A 63 -22.20 19.39 -71.89
CA TYR A 63 -23.66 19.09 -72.12
C TYR A 63 -24.03 17.58 -72.26
N ARG A 64 -25.32 17.27 -72.06
CA ARG A 64 -26.05 15.98 -71.87
C ARG A 64 -25.90 14.83 -72.91
N ASN A 65 -26.03 13.57 -72.45
CA ASN A 65 -27.17 12.62 -72.66
C ASN A 65 -26.81 11.18 -72.18
N ILE A 66 -27.33 10.67 -71.05
CA ILE A 66 -28.48 9.73 -70.90
C ILE A 66 -28.38 8.39 -71.65
N PHE A 67 -27.97 7.31 -70.96
CA PHE A 67 -28.53 5.94 -70.98
C PHE A 67 -27.81 5.05 -69.91
N PRO A 68 -28.50 4.21 -69.10
CA PRO A 68 -27.92 3.21 -68.17
C PRO A 68 -28.14 1.75 -68.66
N PRO A 69 -27.73 0.67 -67.94
CA PRO A 69 -26.90 0.56 -66.72
C PRO A 69 -25.47 0.04 -67.10
N PRO A 70 -24.78 -1.01 -66.55
CA PRO A 70 -24.99 -1.98 -65.43
C PRO A 70 -24.32 -1.54 -64.09
N PRO A 71 -24.38 -2.33 -62.98
CA PRO A 71 -23.74 -1.97 -61.70
C PRO A 71 -22.24 -2.34 -61.61
N PRO A 72 -21.44 -1.58 -60.83
CA PRO A 72 -20.02 -1.89 -60.61
C PRO A 72 -19.82 -3.06 -59.64
N GLU A 73 -18.91 -3.97 -60.01
CA GLU A 73 -18.43 -5.07 -59.19
C GLU A 73 -17.65 -4.54 -57.97
N ILE A 74 -18.22 -4.64 -56.77
CA ILE A 74 -17.54 -4.22 -55.54
C ILE A 74 -16.48 -5.27 -55.16
N LYS A 75 -15.27 -5.10 -55.69
CA LYS A 75 -14.07 -5.79 -55.15
C LYS A 75 -13.81 -5.30 -53.73
N ASN A 76 -14.30 -6.07 -52.76
CA ASN A 76 -14.25 -5.74 -51.34
C ASN A 76 -12.83 -5.91 -50.77
N THR A 77 -11.93 -4.97 -51.10
CA THR A 77 -10.55 -4.92 -50.59
C THR A 77 -10.52 -4.32 -49.17
N SER A 78 -11.31 -4.88 -48.25
CA SER A 78 -11.44 -4.37 -46.87
C SER A 78 -11.69 -5.48 -45.83
N ASP A 79 -10.83 -6.52 -45.81
CA ASP A 79 -10.88 -7.57 -44.77
C ASP A 79 -9.50 -7.95 -44.18
N ARG A 80 -8.42 -7.21 -44.50
CA ARG A 80 -7.07 -7.42 -43.93
C ARG A 80 -6.57 -6.29 -43.02
N SER A 81 -6.96 -5.04 -43.28
CA SER A 81 -6.51 -3.86 -42.51
C SER A 81 -6.96 -3.89 -41.04
N TRP A 82 -8.26 -4.12 -40.80
CA TRP A 82 -8.83 -4.18 -39.45
C TRP A 82 -8.23 -5.29 -38.56
N LYS A 83 -7.88 -6.46 -39.11
CA LYS A 83 -7.32 -7.58 -38.34
C LYS A 83 -5.89 -7.31 -37.87
N MET A 84 -5.06 -6.68 -38.72
CA MET A 84 -3.73 -6.21 -38.31
C MET A 84 -3.81 -5.08 -37.29
N LYS A 85 -4.76 -4.16 -37.42
CA LYS A 85 -4.99 -3.12 -36.40
C LYS A 85 -5.45 -3.70 -35.05
N LEU A 86 -6.36 -4.69 -35.05
CA LEU A 86 -6.84 -5.31 -33.81
C LEU A 86 -5.74 -6.12 -33.12
N VAL A 87 -4.93 -6.88 -33.87
CA VAL A 87 -3.77 -7.60 -33.30
C VAL A 87 -2.71 -6.62 -32.79
N ALA A 88 -2.43 -5.51 -33.51
CA ALA A 88 -1.52 -4.48 -33.04
C ALA A 88 -2.02 -3.79 -31.76
N VAL A 89 -3.32 -3.51 -31.64
CA VAL A 89 -3.91 -2.95 -30.41
C VAL A 89 -3.86 -3.96 -29.26
N VAL A 90 -4.10 -5.25 -29.51
CA VAL A 90 -4.00 -6.30 -28.48
C VAL A 90 -2.55 -6.53 -28.03
N VAL A 91 -1.59 -6.57 -28.96
CA VAL A 91 -0.16 -6.66 -28.63
C VAL A 91 0.34 -5.38 -27.94
N ALA A 92 -0.15 -4.20 -28.32
CA ALA A 92 0.12 -2.97 -27.58
C ALA A 92 -0.50 -2.98 -26.17
N TRP A 93 -1.70 -3.53 -25.98
CA TRP A 93 -2.30 -3.71 -24.65
C TRP A 93 -1.51 -4.70 -23.80
N PHE A 94 -1.06 -5.84 -24.36
CA PHE A 94 -0.18 -6.77 -23.65
C PHE A 94 1.24 -6.23 -23.42
N ALA A 95 1.71 -5.26 -24.21
CA ALA A 95 2.97 -4.55 -23.96
C ALA A 95 2.84 -3.40 -22.95
N VAL A 96 1.64 -2.81 -22.79
CA VAL A 96 1.33 -1.79 -21.78
C VAL A 96 0.99 -2.42 -20.42
N LEU A 97 0.54 -3.68 -20.40
CA LEU A 97 0.77 -4.59 -19.26
C LEU A 97 2.25 -4.99 -19.20
N GLY A 98 3.11 -3.98 -19.00
CA GLY A 98 4.50 -4.20 -18.65
C GLY A 98 4.57 -5.11 -17.43
N CYS A 99 5.39 -6.16 -17.51
CA CYS A 99 5.62 -7.04 -16.36
C CYS A 99 6.09 -6.16 -15.19
N ILE A 100 5.27 -6.04 -14.14
CA ILE A 100 5.63 -5.31 -12.93
C ILE A 100 6.69 -6.15 -12.20
N GLN A 101 7.94 -5.97 -12.61
CA GLN A 101 9.09 -6.56 -11.95
C GLN A 101 9.31 -5.82 -10.62
N ALA A 102 9.63 -6.57 -9.57
CA ALA A 102 10.05 -5.97 -8.31
C ALA A 102 11.38 -5.25 -8.51
N VAL A 103 11.52 -4.08 -7.91
CA VAL A 103 12.76 -3.32 -7.84
C VAL A 103 13.56 -3.82 -6.65
N THR A 104 14.81 -4.21 -6.89
CA THR A 104 15.78 -4.52 -5.83
C THR A 104 16.49 -3.25 -5.37
N LEU A 105 16.42 -2.96 -4.07
CA LEU A 105 17.02 -1.81 -3.42
C LEU A 105 17.95 -2.30 -2.29
N GLU A 106 19.22 -1.91 -2.34
CA GLU A 106 20.26 -2.33 -1.38
C GLU A 106 20.94 -1.12 -0.74
N VAL A 107 20.98 -1.08 0.60
CA VAL A 107 21.78 -0.14 1.38
C VAL A 107 22.98 -0.90 1.93
N ASN A 108 24.18 -0.39 1.61
CA ASN A 108 25.45 -1.05 1.93
C ASN A 108 26.33 -0.12 2.79
N GLU A 109 26.96 -0.68 3.82
CA GLU A 109 28.01 -0.05 4.60
C GLU A 109 29.32 -0.82 4.38
N GLY A 110 30.22 -0.21 3.59
CA GLY A 110 31.41 -0.90 3.09
C GLY A 110 31.04 -2.07 2.17
N ASN A 111 31.40 -3.29 2.59
CA ASN A 111 31.12 -4.53 1.85
C ASN A 111 29.90 -5.31 2.38
N SER A 112 29.20 -4.77 3.40
CA SER A 112 28.07 -5.43 4.06
C SER A 112 26.76 -4.78 3.65
N THR A 113 25.79 -5.57 3.21
CA THR A 113 24.40 -5.10 3.03
C THR A 113 23.69 -5.11 4.37
N CYS A 114 23.01 -4.01 4.70
CA CYS A 114 22.30 -3.86 5.98
C CYS A 114 20.78 -3.77 5.81
N ILE A 115 20.32 -3.33 4.63
CA ILE A 115 18.92 -3.29 4.21
C ILE A 115 18.87 -3.79 2.76
N LYS A 116 17.99 -4.75 2.49
CA LYS A 116 17.70 -5.26 1.14
C LYS A 116 16.20 -5.37 0.96
N ALA A 117 15.68 -4.77 -0.11
CA ALA A 117 14.26 -4.69 -0.38
C ALA A 117 13.98 -4.97 -1.86
N ASP A 118 13.42 -6.14 -2.16
CA ASP A 118 12.77 -6.42 -3.43
C ASP A 118 11.29 -6.04 -3.28
N LEU A 119 10.80 -5.02 -4.00
CA LEU A 119 9.39 -4.64 -3.91
C LEU A 119 8.83 -4.02 -5.19
N SER A 120 7.52 -4.15 -5.37
CA SER A 120 6.75 -3.38 -6.34
C SER A 120 5.83 -2.43 -5.56
N ALA A 121 5.81 -1.14 -5.94
CA ALA A 121 4.96 -0.15 -5.29
C ALA A 121 4.16 0.68 -6.29
N SER A 122 2.99 1.18 -5.88
CA SER A 122 2.23 2.20 -6.60
C SER A 122 1.70 3.26 -5.65
N PHE A 123 1.70 4.50 -6.11
CA PHE A 123 1.36 5.71 -5.36
C PHE A 123 0.07 6.28 -5.91
N LEU A 124 -0.93 6.49 -5.06
CA LEU A 124 -2.17 7.18 -5.38
C LEU A 124 -2.12 8.57 -4.73
N ILE A 125 -1.97 9.61 -5.55
CA ILE A 125 -1.70 10.98 -5.08
C ILE A 125 -2.81 11.90 -5.57
N THR A 126 -3.46 12.61 -4.65
CA THR A 126 -4.44 13.65 -4.98
C THR A 126 -3.79 15.03 -4.85
N TYR A 127 -3.94 15.87 -5.87
CA TYR A 127 -3.29 17.18 -5.96
C TYR A 127 -4.25 18.26 -6.48
N ASN A 128 -3.94 19.51 -6.14
CA ASN A 128 -4.74 20.67 -6.53
C ASN A 128 -4.35 21.17 -7.92
N THR A 129 -5.36 21.52 -8.71
CA THR A 129 -5.28 22.13 -10.04
C THR A 129 -6.09 23.42 -10.06
N THR A 130 -5.94 24.23 -11.11
CA THR A 130 -6.72 25.47 -11.28
C THR A 130 -8.24 25.24 -11.36
N ASN A 131 -8.69 24.02 -11.70
CA ASN A 131 -10.10 23.66 -11.86
C ASN A 131 -10.66 22.72 -10.78
N GLY A 132 -9.94 22.51 -9.67
CA GLY A 132 -10.32 21.59 -8.58
C GLY A 132 -9.21 20.60 -8.25
N THR A 133 -9.56 19.38 -7.86
CA THR A 133 -8.59 18.31 -7.51
C THR A 133 -8.51 17.25 -8.60
N LYS A 134 -7.29 16.75 -8.86
CA LYS A 134 -7.05 15.56 -9.68
C LYS A 134 -6.35 14.50 -8.83
N THR A 135 -6.56 13.23 -9.18
CA THR A 135 -5.87 12.10 -8.56
C THR A 135 -5.12 11.34 -9.65
N VAL A 136 -3.84 11.05 -9.40
CA VAL A 136 -2.98 10.27 -10.29
C VAL A 136 -2.52 8.99 -9.58
N GLN A 137 -2.36 7.92 -10.35
CA GLN A 137 -1.73 6.69 -9.90
C GLN A 137 -0.39 6.51 -10.63
N VAL A 138 0.69 6.41 -9.86
CA VAL A 138 2.08 6.32 -10.36
C VAL A 138 2.68 5.01 -9.87
N SER A 139 3.26 4.20 -10.75
CA SER A 139 3.98 2.99 -10.33
C SER A 139 5.45 3.29 -10.09
N LEU A 140 6.07 2.62 -9.12
CA LEU A 140 7.52 2.67 -8.90
C LEU A 140 8.24 2.09 -10.13
N PRO A 141 9.04 2.87 -10.87
CA PRO A 141 9.69 2.42 -12.09
C PRO A 141 10.90 1.51 -11.79
N ASN A 142 11.26 0.66 -12.75
CA ASN A 142 12.46 -0.18 -12.69
C ASN A 142 13.78 0.62 -12.74
N SER A 143 13.73 1.91 -13.07
CA SER A 143 14.86 2.85 -13.01
C SER A 143 15.09 3.45 -11.61
N THR A 144 14.33 3.04 -10.60
CA THR A 144 14.49 3.51 -9.22
C THR A 144 15.85 3.09 -8.66
N THR A 145 16.54 4.01 -7.99
CA THR A 145 17.86 3.77 -7.39
C THR A 145 17.92 4.23 -5.94
N VAL A 146 18.72 3.56 -5.13
CA VAL A 146 18.99 3.97 -3.74
C VAL A 146 19.83 5.24 -3.72
N ASP A 147 19.33 6.31 -3.08
CA ASP A 147 20.14 7.49 -2.78
C ASP A 147 21.14 7.16 -1.66
N LYS A 148 22.42 7.18 -1.99
CA LYS A 148 23.53 6.91 -1.08
C LYS A 148 23.85 8.06 -0.12
N GLY A 149 23.32 9.26 -0.37
CA GLY A 149 23.46 10.42 0.52
C GLY A 149 22.48 10.39 1.69
N SER A 150 21.23 9.99 1.43
CA SER A 150 20.16 9.95 2.45
C SER A 150 19.90 8.56 3.03
N SER A 151 20.33 7.48 2.37
CA SER A 151 20.24 6.11 2.92
C SER A 151 21.41 5.81 3.86
N SER A 152 21.14 5.11 4.96
CA SER A 152 22.15 4.71 5.93
C SER A 152 21.80 3.39 6.61
N CYS A 153 22.82 2.62 6.98
CA CYS A 153 22.67 1.42 7.80
C CYS A 153 22.37 1.72 9.28
N GLY A 154 22.51 2.98 9.71
CA GLY A 154 22.42 3.36 11.12
C GLY A 154 23.67 2.95 11.90
N THR A 155 24.10 3.80 12.81
CA THR A 155 25.28 3.58 13.66
C THR A 155 24.94 3.83 15.12
N GLY A 156 25.04 2.78 15.94
CA GLY A 156 24.92 2.80 17.41
C GLY A 156 23.55 3.24 17.96
N SER A 157 23.23 4.53 17.82
CA SER A 157 21.98 5.17 18.25
C SER A 157 21.13 5.71 17.09
N SER A 158 21.67 5.78 15.87
CA SER A 158 20.88 6.15 14.68
C SER A 158 20.25 4.92 14.04
N SER A 159 18.99 5.05 13.60
CA SER A 159 18.22 3.97 12.98
C SER A 159 18.51 3.85 11.48
N PRO A 160 18.47 2.64 10.89
CA PRO A 160 18.66 2.46 9.46
C PRO A 160 17.54 3.15 8.65
N TRP A 161 17.89 3.67 7.49
CA TRP A 161 16.96 4.34 6.58
C TRP A 161 17.32 4.00 5.13
N LEU A 162 16.32 3.62 4.34
CA LEU A 162 16.39 3.43 2.89
C LEU A 162 15.66 4.58 2.19
N VAL A 163 16.33 5.32 1.30
CA VAL A 163 15.72 6.29 0.37
C VAL A 163 15.91 5.78 -1.05
N ALA A 164 14.82 5.61 -1.77
CA ALA A 164 14.78 5.18 -3.16
C ALA A 164 14.24 6.31 -4.04
N GLU A 165 15.12 6.91 -4.84
CA GLU A 165 14.76 7.95 -5.81
C GLU A 165 14.25 7.33 -7.10
N PHE A 166 13.14 7.84 -7.61
CA PHE A 166 12.50 7.34 -8.83
C PHE A 166 12.21 8.41 -9.89
N GLY A 167 12.71 9.62 -9.67
CA GLY A 167 12.67 10.74 -10.61
C GLY A 167 13.06 12.05 -9.93
N SER A 168 13.20 13.13 -10.70
CA SER A 168 13.70 14.42 -10.20
C SER A 168 12.80 15.04 -9.13
N GLY A 169 13.14 14.82 -7.85
CA GLY A 169 12.38 15.27 -6.69
C GLY A 169 11.27 14.30 -6.26
N HIS A 170 11.25 13.06 -6.77
CA HIS A 170 10.34 12.00 -6.31
C HIS A 170 11.14 10.88 -5.62
N ALA A 171 10.78 10.56 -4.37
CA ALA A 171 11.49 9.57 -3.57
C ALA A 171 10.55 8.80 -2.62
N LEU A 172 10.91 7.54 -2.37
CA LEU A 172 10.27 6.64 -1.42
C LEU A 172 11.24 6.35 -0.27
N GLY A 173 10.87 6.71 0.95
CA GLY A 173 11.67 6.50 2.16
C GLY A 173 11.06 5.43 3.08
N LEU A 174 11.90 4.53 3.60
CA LEU A 174 11.56 3.59 4.67
C LEU A 174 12.58 3.75 5.80
N SER A 175 12.15 4.23 6.97
CA SER A 175 12.98 4.21 8.19
C SER A 175 12.66 2.99 9.03
N PHE A 176 13.68 2.32 9.56
CA PHE A 176 13.51 1.09 10.33
C PHE A 176 13.64 1.35 11.83
N SER A 177 13.04 0.48 12.64
CA SER A 177 13.33 0.40 14.07
C SER A 177 13.46 -1.07 14.49
N THR A 178 14.16 -1.34 15.59
CA THR A 178 14.30 -2.67 16.16
C THR A 178 14.22 -2.62 17.68
N ASN A 179 13.62 -3.66 18.27
CA ASN A 179 13.67 -3.91 19.72
C ASN A 179 14.65 -5.06 20.07
N GLY A 180 15.44 -5.52 19.10
CA GLY A 180 16.36 -6.65 19.22
C GLY A 180 15.74 -8.02 18.94
N SER A 181 14.41 -8.14 18.92
CA SER A 181 13.69 -9.39 18.56
C SER A 181 12.88 -9.24 17.26
N LEU A 182 12.26 -8.08 17.05
CA LEU A 182 11.56 -7.69 15.84
C LEU A 182 12.20 -6.42 15.25
N TYR A 183 12.19 -6.31 13.93
CA TYR A 183 12.34 -5.04 13.23
C TYR A 183 11.03 -4.64 12.55
N SER A 184 10.82 -3.33 12.38
CA SER A 184 9.63 -2.76 11.75
C SER A 184 9.97 -1.53 10.91
N VAL A 185 9.09 -1.20 9.95
CA VAL A 185 9.12 0.10 9.27
C VAL A 185 8.49 1.15 10.19
N ALA A 186 9.33 1.93 10.84
CA ALA A 186 8.92 2.98 11.77
C ALA A 186 8.23 4.16 11.04
N ASN A 187 8.77 4.58 9.89
CA ASN A 187 8.18 5.62 9.05
C ASN A 187 8.25 5.23 7.57
N LEU A 188 7.15 5.45 6.85
CA LEU A 188 7.06 5.47 5.40
C LEU A 188 6.94 6.92 4.93
N THR A 189 7.90 7.35 4.13
CA THR A 189 7.95 8.69 3.54
C THR A 189 7.71 8.60 2.05
N LEU A 190 6.84 9.46 1.51
CA LEU A 190 6.69 9.65 0.07
C LEU A 190 6.95 11.13 -0.24
N GLN A 191 7.90 11.38 -1.12
CA GLN A 191 8.22 12.69 -1.66
C GLN A 191 7.83 12.72 -3.13
N TYR A 192 7.16 13.79 -3.57
CA TYR A 192 6.80 14.00 -4.97
C TYR A 192 6.88 15.48 -5.37
N ASN A 193 7.32 15.73 -6.59
CA ASN A 193 7.53 17.07 -7.15
C ASN A 193 6.35 17.48 -8.04
N LEU A 194 5.54 18.45 -7.60
CA LEU A 194 4.38 18.93 -8.37
C LEU A 194 4.77 19.72 -9.63
N SER A 195 6.03 20.13 -9.78
CA SER A 195 6.54 20.70 -11.04
C SER A 195 6.62 19.70 -12.19
N ASP A 196 6.56 18.40 -11.91
CA ASP A 196 6.63 17.36 -12.94
C ASP A 196 5.31 17.27 -13.71
N THR A 197 5.22 18.01 -14.82
CA THR A 197 4.03 18.06 -15.68
C THR A 197 3.73 16.75 -16.40
N SER A 198 4.65 15.77 -16.39
CA SER A 198 4.40 14.44 -16.96
C SER A 198 3.56 13.55 -16.02
N ILE A 199 3.67 13.78 -14.71
CA ILE A 199 2.93 13.07 -13.65
C ILE A 199 1.76 13.92 -13.12
N PHE A 200 1.98 15.23 -12.95
CA PHE A 200 1.05 16.19 -12.35
C PHE A 200 0.64 17.30 -13.33
N PRO A 201 -0.04 16.99 -14.45
CA PRO A 201 -0.49 18.01 -15.40
C PRO A 201 -1.51 18.97 -14.77
N GLU A 202 -1.31 20.27 -15.03
CA GLU A 202 -2.14 21.37 -14.51
C GLU A 202 -2.10 21.56 -12.98
N ALA A 203 -1.04 21.08 -12.30
CA ALA A 203 -0.83 21.35 -10.88
C ALA A 203 -0.81 22.87 -10.59
N ASN A 204 -1.47 23.28 -9.51
CA ASN A 204 -1.56 24.68 -9.06
C ASN A 204 -0.35 25.14 -8.22
N SER A 205 0.61 24.25 -7.98
CA SER A 205 1.87 24.55 -7.29
C SER A 205 3.03 23.80 -7.95
N SER A 206 4.22 24.37 -7.85
CA SER A 206 5.51 23.79 -8.23
C SER A 206 6.26 23.11 -7.07
N ASP A 207 5.65 23.04 -5.88
CA ASP A 207 6.32 22.58 -4.66
C ASP A 207 6.73 21.09 -4.70
N VAL A 208 7.83 20.77 -4.03
CA VAL A 208 8.20 19.40 -3.67
C VAL A 208 7.52 19.07 -2.33
N VAL A 209 6.55 18.15 -2.38
CA VAL A 209 5.75 17.76 -1.22
C VAL A 209 6.33 16.48 -0.63
N THR A 210 6.57 16.48 0.68
CA THR A 210 6.99 15.30 1.44
C THR A 210 5.94 14.96 2.47
N VAL A 211 5.38 13.75 2.39
CA VAL A 211 4.40 13.20 3.33
C VAL A 211 5.00 12.01 4.07
N VAL A 212 4.67 11.86 5.35
CA VAL A 212 5.21 10.80 6.22
C VAL A 212 4.05 10.10 6.93
N SER A 213 4.13 8.78 7.05
CA SER A 213 3.27 7.96 7.90
C SER A 213 4.13 7.20 8.90
N ALA A 214 3.90 7.43 10.19
CA ALA A 214 4.50 6.64 11.26
C ALA A 214 3.73 5.31 11.44
N SER A 215 4.39 4.30 12.04
CA SER A 215 3.80 3.03 12.44
C SER A 215 3.15 2.25 11.28
N VAL A 216 3.93 2.01 10.23
CA VAL A 216 3.54 1.21 9.08
C VAL A 216 3.46 -0.25 9.50
N GLY A 217 2.40 -0.97 9.11
CA GLY A 217 2.12 -2.35 9.54
C GLY A 217 3.08 -3.43 8.99
N ILE A 218 4.32 -3.08 8.66
CA ILE A 218 5.36 -3.93 8.08
C ILE A 218 6.38 -4.22 9.17
N TRP A 219 6.45 -5.48 9.61
CA TRP A 219 7.35 -5.94 10.67
C TRP A 219 7.71 -7.43 10.49
N ALA A 220 8.87 -7.83 11.00
CA ALA A 220 9.37 -9.19 10.94
C ALA A 220 10.34 -9.49 12.09
N VAL A 221 10.59 -10.77 12.33
CA VAL A 221 11.60 -11.22 13.30
C VAL A 221 13.00 -10.88 12.78
N VAL A 222 13.91 -10.45 13.65
CA VAL A 222 15.32 -10.18 13.30
C VAL A 222 15.97 -11.46 12.73
N ASN A 223 16.78 -11.32 11.68
CA ASN A 223 17.31 -12.41 10.85
C ASN A 223 16.22 -13.22 10.10
N THR A 224 15.12 -12.56 9.71
CA THR A 224 14.11 -13.13 8.81
C THR A 224 13.68 -12.11 7.77
N THR A 225 13.43 -12.56 6.55
CA THR A 225 12.89 -11.72 5.47
C THR A 225 11.40 -11.49 5.68
N TYR A 226 10.93 -10.24 5.78
CA TYR A 226 9.51 -9.94 5.65
C TYR A 226 9.04 -10.25 4.23
N ARG A 227 7.99 -11.06 4.08
CA ARG A 227 7.44 -11.46 2.78
C ARG A 227 5.95 -11.16 2.69
N CYS A 228 5.57 -10.42 1.64
CA CYS A 228 4.18 -10.13 1.32
C CYS A 228 3.96 -10.01 -0.20
N PHE A 229 3.41 -11.05 -0.83
CA PHE A 229 3.05 -11.00 -2.25
C PHE A 229 1.78 -10.20 -2.49
N THR A 230 0.79 -10.37 -1.63
CA THR A 230 -0.54 -9.74 -1.72
C THR A 230 -0.43 -8.21 -1.65
N PRO A 231 -1.07 -7.45 -2.56
CA PRO A 231 -1.07 -6.00 -2.49
C PRO A 231 -1.63 -5.46 -1.17
N THR A 232 -0.89 -4.55 -0.52
CA THR A 232 -1.25 -3.92 0.77
C THR A 232 -1.09 -2.41 0.69
N THR A 233 -2.15 -1.68 1.04
CA THR A 233 -2.24 -0.22 0.90
C THR A 233 -2.10 0.49 2.23
N PHE A 234 -1.25 1.51 2.29
CA PHE A 234 -0.98 2.34 3.47
C PHE A 234 -1.26 3.81 3.15
N ALA A 235 -1.96 4.51 4.04
CA ALA A 235 -2.21 5.95 3.90
C ALA A 235 -0.96 6.75 4.34
N VAL A 236 -0.59 7.78 3.57
CA VAL A 236 0.60 8.61 3.82
C VAL A 236 0.26 10.08 3.54
N GLY A 237 -0.07 10.84 4.59
CA GLY A 237 -0.30 12.29 4.53
C GLY A 237 -1.29 12.78 3.46
N GLY A 238 -2.34 12.00 3.14
CA GLY A 238 -3.32 12.33 2.10
C GLY A 238 -3.08 11.69 0.74
N ALA A 239 -1.91 11.09 0.52
CA ALA A 239 -1.68 10.08 -0.52
C ALA A 239 -1.87 8.66 0.04
N ALA A 240 -1.81 7.65 -0.84
CA ALA A 240 -1.72 6.25 -0.45
C ALA A 240 -0.60 5.54 -1.21
N VAL A 241 0.06 4.58 -0.55
CA VAL A 241 1.14 3.76 -1.13
C VAL A 241 0.71 2.30 -1.04
N THR A 242 0.63 1.62 -2.18
CA THR A 242 0.32 0.18 -2.27
C THR A 242 1.60 -0.58 -2.55
N PHE A 243 2.01 -1.46 -1.64
CA PHE A 243 3.13 -2.38 -1.83
C PHE A 243 2.63 -3.76 -2.28
N SER A 244 3.40 -4.44 -3.12
CA SER A 244 3.14 -5.81 -3.59
C SER A 244 4.47 -6.49 -3.91
N ASN A 245 4.49 -7.83 -3.95
CA ASN A 245 5.72 -8.62 -4.20
C ASN A 245 6.90 -8.23 -3.29
N VAL A 246 6.62 -7.90 -2.03
CA VAL A 246 7.62 -7.45 -1.07
C VAL A 246 8.40 -8.62 -0.51
N ARG A 247 9.73 -8.52 -0.61
CA ARG A 247 10.71 -9.22 0.22
C ARG A 247 11.68 -8.19 0.79
N LEU A 248 11.66 -8.01 2.10
CA LEU A 248 12.35 -6.91 2.77
C LEU A 248 13.07 -7.44 4.01
N GLU A 249 14.32 -7.07 4.19
CA GLU A 249 15.05 -7.30 5.44
C GLU A 249 15.90 -6.07 5.79
N ALA A 250 15.95 -5.76 7.09
CA ALA A 250 16.76 -4.69 7.66
C ALA A 250 17.52 -5.25 8.87
N TYR A 251 18.64 -4.60 9.24
CA TYR A 251 19.60 -5.13 10.22
C TYR A 251 20.19 -6.48 9.80
N MET A 252 20.42 -6.66 8.49
CA MET A 252 20.87 -7.93 7.92
C MET A 252 22.24 -8.37 8.47
N PRO A 253 22.42 -9.65 8.83
CA PRO A 253 23.71 -10.20 9.28
C PRO A 253 24.63 -10.62 8.11
N GLY A 254 24.15 -10.54 6.87
CA GLY A 254 24.87 -10.93 5.65
C GLY A 254 24.29 -10.25 4.41
N ASN A 255 24.84 -10.55 3.22
CA ASN A 255 24.55 -9.78 2.00
C ASN A 255 23.29 -10.23 1.22
N ASP A 256 22.74 -11.39 1.57
CA ASP A 256 21.53 -11.94 0.96
C ASP A 256 20.41 -12.06 1.99
N LEU A 257 19.17 -12.00 1.49
CA LEU A 257 17.95 -12.12 2.28
C LEU A 257 17.91 -13.47 3.02
N SER A 258 17.54 -13.43 4.30
CA SER A 258 17.45 -14.61 5.17
C SER A 258 16.42 -15.61 4.62
N ALA A 259 16.82 -16.88 4.53
CA ALA A 259 15.97 -17.97 4.01
C ALA A 259 14.73 -18.25 4.88
N THR A 260 14.73 -17.81 6.13
CA THR A 260 13.58 -17.80 7.03
C THR A 260 12.71 -16.57 6.78
N GLU A 261 11.41 -16.79 6.51
CA GLU A 261 10.48 -15.73 6.09
C GLU A 261 9.42 -15.42 7.17
N SER A 262 9.25 -14.13 7.48
CA SER A 262 8.12 -13.59 8.25
C SER A 262 7.00 -13.20 7.29
N ILE A 263 6.00 -14.08 7.13
CA ILE A 263 4.92 -13.91 6.17
C ILE A 263 3.83 -12.95 6.70
N CYS A 264 3.46 -11.96 5.90
CA CYS A 264 2.41 -10.98 6.22
C CYS A 264 1.01 -11.61 6.39
N VAL A 265 0.10 -10.90 7.05
CA VAL A 265 -1.27 -11.38 7.31
C VAL A 265 -2.05 -11.62 6.01
N ALA A 266 -1.89 -10.75 5.01
CA ALA A 266 -2.59 -10.84 3.73
C ALA A 266 -2.26 -12.13 2.96
N ASP A 267 -0.98 -12.54 2.94
CA ASP A 267 -0.57 -13.81 2.31
C ASP A 267 -1.09 -15.04 3.05
N LYS A 268 -1.20 -14.99 4.39
CA LYS A 268 -1.73 -16.09 5.20
C LYS A 268 -3.21 -16.38 4.93
N ALA A 269 -3.99 -15.35 4.56
CA ALA A 269 -5.40 -15.49 4.21
C ALA A 269 -5.64 -16.17 2.84
N SER A 270 -4.61 -16.32 1.99
CA SER A 270 -4.74 -16.76 0.59
C SER A 270 -4.67 -18.29 0.38
N THR A 271 -4.93 -19.09 1.42
CA THR A 271 -4.84 -20.56 1.32
C THR A 271 -6.22 -21.21 1.11
N THR A 272 -6.54 -21.50 -0.14
CA THR A 272 -7.74 -22.28 -0.54
C THR A 272 -7.81 -23.64 0.15
N ALA A 273 -9.00 -24.03 0.61
CA ALA A 273 -9.24 -25.28 1.32
C ALA A 273 -8.79 -26.55 0.53
N PRO A 274 -8.12 -27.52 1.18
CA PRO A 274 -7.85 -28.83 0.56
C PRO A 274 -9.14 -29.61 0.28
N PRO A 275 -9.18 -30.44 -0.79
CA PRO A 275 -10.36 -31.23 -1.12
C PRO A 275 -10.58 -32.39 -0.14
N THR A 276 -11.79 -32.47 0.40
CA THR A 276 -12.24 -33.54 1.29
C THR A 276 -12.11 -34.92 0.63
N THR A 277 -11.19 -35.76 1.09
CA THR A 277 -11.18 -37.20 0.79
C THR A 277 -11.12 -38.03 2.07
N THR A 278 -12.24 -38.68 2.37
CA THR A 278 -12.43 -39.55 3.55
C THR A 278 -11.58 -40.81 3.45
N ARG A 279 -10.52 -40.95 4.26
CA ARG A 279 -9.94 -42.27 4.61
C ARG A 279 -9.49 -42.36 6.07
N THR A 280 -9.75 -43.55 6.61
CA THR A 280 -9.52 -44.10 7.96
C THR A 280 -8.15 -43.78 8.58
N PRO A 281 -8.05 -43.55 9.91
CA PRO A 281 -6.77 -43.34 10.57
C PRO A 281 -5.94 -44.64 10.65
N THR A 282 -4.65 -44.52 10.35
CA THR A 282 -3.64 -45.52 10.73
C THR A 282 -2.53 -44.80 11.49
N THR A 283 -2.34 -45.18 12.75
CA THR A 283 -1.27 -44.67 13.63
C THR A 283 0.10 -45.13 13.16
N THR A 284 0.98 -44.19 12.83
CA THR A 284 2.42 -44.43 12.74
C THR A 284 3.15 -43.38 13.59
N THR A 285 3.73 -43.85 14.70
CA THR A 285 4.49 -43.02 15.63
C THR A 285 5.91 -42.82 15.11
N THR A 286 6.28 -41.58 14.80
CA THR A 286 7.69 -41.18 14.61
C THR A 286 8.01 -40.09 15.61
N ALA A 287 8.92 -40.37 16.55
CA ALA A 287 9.35 -39.43 17.57
C ALA A 287 10.53 -38.59 17.06
N THR A 288 10.44 -37.26 17.18
CA THR A 288 11.58 -36.35 17.00
C THR A 288 11.52 -35.20 18.01
N THR A 289 12.40 -35.31 18.99
CA THR A 289 13.08 -34.24 19.75
C THR A 289 12.25 -33.06 20.27
N THR A 290 11.90 -33.14 21.55
CA THR A 290 11.41 -32.03 22.36
C THR A 290 12.43 -30.88 22.44
N ILE A 291 12.08 -29.72 21.89
CA ILE A 291 12.58 -28.42 22.39
C ILE A 291 11.51 -27.86 23.34
N ALA A 292 11.94 -27.14 24.37
CA ALA A 292 11.07 -26.63 25.44
C ALA A 292 9.90 -25.78 24.89
N PRO A 293 8.72 -25.80 25.53
CA PRO A 293 7.56 -25.06 25.07
C PRO A 293 7.80 -23.55 25.21
N SER A 294 7.96 -22.87 24.07
CA SER A 294 7.66 -21.43 23.98
C SER A 294 6.17 -21.24 24.28
N PRO A 295 5.75 -20.19 25.02
CA PRO A 295 4.34 -19.94 25.28
C PRO A 295 3.57 -19.82 23.96
N ALA A 296 2.44 -20.52 23.87
CA ALA A 296 1.61 -20.51 22.66
C ALA A 296 1.14 -19.08 22.36
N PRO A 297 1.11 -18.65 21.08
CA PRO A 297 0.55 -17.35 20.73
C PRO A 297 -0.91 -17.29 21.19
N PRO A 298 -1.37 -16.18 21.79
CA PRO A 298 -2.76 -16.06 22.23
C PRO A 298 -3.72 -16.36 21.08
N GLY A 299 -4.67 -17.26 21.32
CA GLY A 299 -5.69 -17.61 20.34
C GLY A 299 -6.56 -16.42 19.94
N THR A 300 -7.36 -16.54 18.89
CA THR A 300 -8.29 -15.48 18.51
C THR A 300 -9.30 -15.20 19.64
N PRO A 301 -9.56 -13.92 19.99
CA PRO A 301 -10.43 -13.59 21.11
C PRO A 301 -11.89 -13.97 20.84
N GLU A 302 -12.60 -14.31 21.91
CA GLU A 302 -14.03 -14.57 21.88
C GLU A 302 -14.82 -13.28 21.55
N ARG A 303 -15.90 -13.40 20.77
CA ARG A 303 -16.70 -12.25 20.35
C ARG A 303 -17.66 -11.84 21.47
N GLY A 304 -17.39 -10.74 22.14
CA GLY A 304 -18.31 -10.16 23.12
C GLY A 304 -19.50 -9.46 22.49
N THR A 305 -20.57 -9.30 23.26
CA THR A 305 -21.71 -8.42 22.94
C THR A 305 -21.86 -7.40 24.07
N TYR A 306 -21.86 -6.12 23.70
CA TYR A 306 -21.85 -4.99 24.60
C TYR A 306 -22.95 -4.01 24.19
N SER A 307 -23.62 -3.42 25.19
CA SER A 307 -24.65 -2.41 24.98
C SER A 307 -24.51 -1.27 25.98
N VAL A 308 -24.90 -0.07 25.53
CA VAL A 308 -25.04 1.12 26.37
C VAL A 308 -26.49 1.59 26.27
N ASN A 309 -27.10 1.83 27.42
CA ASN A 309 -28.45 2.36 27.53
C ASN A 309 -28.39 3.83 27.90
N ASN A 310 -29.27 4.64 27.31
CA ASN A 310 -29.46 6.03 27.70
C ASN A 310 -30.19 6.12 29.05
N THR A 311 -30.27 7.31 29.65
CA THR A 311 -30.99 7.58 30.90
C THR A 311 -32.47 7.15 30.86
N ASN A 312 -33.08 7.17 29.67
CA ASN A 312 -34.44 6.71 29.41
C ASN A 312 -34.58 5.18 29.24
N GLY A 313 -33.52 4.39 29.48
CA GLY A 313 -33.52 2.93 29.39
C GLY A 313 -33.44 2.35 27.97
N THR A 314 -33.49 3.18 26.93
CA THR A 314 -33.35 2.77 25.52
C THR A 314 -31.89 2.49 25.16
N VAL A 315 -31.63 1.45 24.35
CA VAL A 315 -30.28 1.16 23.85
C VAL A 315 -29.85 2.26 22.89
N CYS A 316 -28.65 2.81 23.09
CA CYS A 316 -28.12 3.94 22.30
C CYS A 316 -26.78 3.65 21.63
N LEU A 317 -26.08 2.59 22.05
CA LEU A 317 -24.92 2.02 21.37
C LEU A 317 -24.97 0.49 21.48
N LEU A 318 -24.73 -0.19 20.37
CA LEU A 318 -24.54 -1.64 20.28
C LEU A 318 -23.16 -1.95 19.71
N ALA A 319 -22.51 -2.98 20.27
CA ALA A 319 -21.18 -3.43 19.87
C ALA A 319 -21.10 -4.97 19.97
N GLN A 320 -20.59 -5.63 18.94
CA GLN A 320 -20.26 -7.05 18.93
C GLN A 320 -18.88 -7.25 18.35
N MET A 321 -17.90 -7.59 19.16
CA MET A 321 -16.48 -7.60 18.77
C MET A 321 -15.66 -8.51 19.68
N GLY A 322 -14.74 -9.27 19.10
CA GLY A 322 -13.60 -9.82 19.82
C GLY A 322 -12.49 -8.78 19.87
N LEU A 323 -11.84 -8.64 21.03
CA LEU A 323 -10.84 -7.59 21.28
C LEU A 323 -9.57 -8.22 21.86
N GLN A 324 -8.43 -7.79 21.33
CA GLN A 324 -7.10 -8.18 21.79
C GLN A 324 -6.26 -6.90 21.89
N LEU A 325 -5.80 -6.60 23.11
CA LEU A 325 -4.87 -5.52 23.36
C LEU A 325 -3.46 -5.98 22.96
N ASN A 326 -2.72 -5.11 22.29
CA ASN A 326 -1.30 -5.28 22.06
C ASN A 326 -0.59 -4.09 22.70
N VAL A 327 0.06 -4.32 23.85
CA VAL A 327 0.54 -3.28 24.77
C VAL A 327 2.03 -3.45 25.02
N SER A 328 2.79 -2.37 24.85
CA SER A 328 4.23 -2.33 25.17
C SER A 328 4.45 -1.59 26.48
N TYR A 329 5.00 -2.25 27.50
CA TYR A 329 5.21 -1.66 28.82
C TYR A 329 6.48 -2.15 29.50
N PHE A 330 6.97 -1.38 30.48
CA PHE A 330 8.10 -1.82 31.32
C PHE A 330 7.61 -2.82 32.38
N SER A 331 8.04 -4.07 32.28
CA SER A 331 7.72 -5.14 33.23
C SER A 331 8.59 -5.03 34.48
N GLN A 332 7.97 -5.00 35.67
CA GLN A 332 8.68 -5.06 36.95
C GLN A 332 9.38 -6.41 37.15
N SER A 333 8.69 -7.52 36.85
CA SER A 333 9.22 -8.87 37.06
C SER A 333 10.38 -9.23 36.15
N GLN A 334 10.41 -8.67 34.92
CA GLN A 334 11.48 -8.90 33.95
C GLN A 334 12.50 -7.75 33.87
N ASN A 335 12.24 -6.62 34.55
CA ASN A 335 13.06 -5.41 34.57
C ASN A 335 13.46 -4.89 33.17
N LYS A 336 12.52 -4.99 32.21
CA LYS A 336 12.70 -4.59 30.80
C LYS A 336 11.36 -4.24 30.16
N THR A 337 11.38 -3.54 29.03
CA THR A 337 10.18 -3.37 28.20
C THR A 337 9.79 -4.69 27.55
N VAL A 338 8.52 -5.06 27.68
CA VAL A 338 7.89 -6.24 27.07
C VAL A 338 6.70 -5.81 26.23
N GLN A 339 6.41 -6.57 25.18
CA GLN A 339 5.19 -6.46 24.41
C GLN A 339 4.29 -7.63 24.80
N ASP A 340 3.08 -7.31 25.28
CA ASP A 340 2.13 -8.27 25.81
C ASP A 340 0.83 -8.23 24.99
N ILE A 341 0.20 -9.39 24.83
CA ILE A 341 -0.98 -9.57 23.98
C ILE A 341 -2.10 -10.14 24.83
N VAL A 342 -3.04 -9.28 25.20
CA VAL A 342 -4.11 -9.57 26.18
C VAL A 342 -5.45 -9.67 25.47
N ASN A 343 -5.99 -10.88 25.37
CA ASN A 343 -7.35 -11.11 24.88
C ASN A 343 -8.38 -10.72 25.93
N LEU A 344 -9.35 -9.86 25.58
CA LEU A 344 -10.49 -9.57 26.47
C LEU A 344 -11.44 -10.77 26.48
N ASN A 345 -11.63 -11.38 27.65
CA ASN A 345 -12.71 -12.35 27.88
C ASN A 345 -14.04 -11.60 28.07
N PRO A 346 -15.05 -11.78 27.20
CA PRO A 346 -16.32 -11.05 27.30
C PRO A 346 -17.10 -11.39 28.57
N ASN A 347 -16.95 -12.60 29.12
CA ASN A 347 -17.60 -13.02 30.36
C ASN A 347 -17.06 -12.29 31.60
N LEU A 348 -15.86 -11.71 31.50
CA LEU A 348 -15.18 -10.94 32.55
C LEU A 348 -15.10 -9.44 32.21
N THR A 349 -15.87 -8.98 31.21
CA THR A 349 -15.86 -7.61 30.71
C THR A 349 -17.24 -6.98 30.87
N ARG A 350 -17.32 -5.90 31.66
CA ARG A 350 -18.56 -5.14 31.87
C ARG A 350 -18.59 -3.90 30.99
N SER A 351 -19.66 -3.72 30.22
CA SER A 351 -19.90 -2.49 29.46
C SER A 351 -20.62 -1.41 30.28
N SER A 352 -20.25 -0.16 30.03
CA SER A 352 -20.94 1.06 30.46
C SER A 352 -20.68 2.16 29.42
N GLY A 353 -21.21 3.37 29.63
CA GLY A 353 -21.02 4.49 28.71
C GLY A 353 -22.17 5.48 28.76
N SER A 354 -22.20 6.41 27.81
CA SER A 354 -23.24 7.41 27.60
C SER A 354 -23.45 7.68 26.11
N CYS A 355 -24.64 8.15 25.72
CA CYS A 355 -24.87 8.67 24.37
C CYS A 355 -25.55 10.03 24.44
N GLU A 356 -24.90 11.02 23.87
CA GLU A 356 -25.39 12.38 23.67
C GLU A 356 -25.85 12.56 22.21
N ALA A 357 -26.18 13.79 21.81
CA ALA A 357 -26.66 14.08 20.46
C ALA A 357 -25.60 13.86 19.36
N THR A 358 -24.32 14.09 19.67
CA THR A 358 -23.20 14.02 18.71
C THR A 358 -22.00 13.22 19.20
N SER A 359 -22.01 12.74 20.44
CA SER A 359 -20.93 11.96 21.07
C SER A 359 -21.52 10.72 21.74
N ALA A 360 -20.88 9.56 21.58
CA ALA A 360 -21.26 8.34 22.29
C ALA A 360 -20.00 7.63 22.79
N THR A 361 -20.07 7.13 24.03
CA THR A 361 -18.96 6.44 24.70
C THR A 361 -19.34 5.00 24.97
N LEU A 362 -18.39 4.09 24.77
CA LEU A 362 -18.46 2.70 25.22
C LEU A 362 -17.23 2.43 26.09
N THR A 363 -17.46 2.24 27.38
CA THR A 363 -16.42 1.88 28.36
C THR A 363 -16.54 0.39 28.65
N LEU A 364 -15.46 -0.36 28.42
CA LEU A 364 -15.34 -1.77 28.77
C LEU A 364 -14.38 -1.91 29.95
N LEU A 365 -14.91 -2.36 31.09
CA LEU A 365 -14.11 -2.69 32.27
C LEU A 365 -13.88 -4.21 32.31
N HIS A 366 -12.66 -4.62 31.97
CA HIS A 366 -12.21 -6.01 31.99
C HIS A 366 -11.48 -6.31 33.31
N GLU A 367 -11.90 -7.39 33.99
CA GLU A 367 -11.36 -7.90 35.27
C GLU A 367 -11.23 -6.86 36.42
N GLY A 368 -11.86 -5.69 36.29
CA GLY A 368 -11.76 -4.60 37.26
C GLY A 368 -10.42 -3.84 37.26
N ASN A 369 -9.44 -4.28 36.48
CA ASN A 369 -8.08 -3.71 36.42
C ASN A 369 -7.75 -3.03 35.08
N THR A 370 -8.56 -3.26 34.04
CA THR A 370 -8.32 -2.78 32.67
C THR A 370 -9.56 -2.10 32.15
N THR A 371 -9.47 -0.81 31.82
CA THR A 371 -10.57 -0.02 31.26
C THR A 371 -10.23 0.41 29.84
N LEU A 372 -11.06 0.02 28.87
CA LEU A 372 -10.95 0.43 27.48
C LEU A 372 -12.17 1.28 27.10
N ASN A 373 -11.96 2.56 26.81
CA ASN A 373 -13.01 3.51 26.47
C ASN A 373 -12.93 3.91 24.99
N PHE A 374 -14.00 3.67 24.25
CA PHE A 374 -14.20 4.07 22.86
C PHE A 374 -15.06 5.33 22.79
N ILE A 375 -14.66 6.30 21.98
CA ILE A 375 -15.37 7.57 21.79
C ILE A 375 -15.77 7.66 20.31
N PHE A 376 -17.08 7.73 20.05
CA PHE A 376 -17.65 7.88 18.72
C PHE A 376 -18.20 9.29 18.54
N THR A 377 -17.80 9.96 17.45
CA THR A 377 -18.27 11.32 17.12
C THR A 377 -19.12 11.28 15.86
N LEU A 378 -20.31 11.87 15.93
CA LEU A 378 -21.23 12.07 14.81
C LEU A 378 -21.07 13.47 14.22
N ASN A 379 -20.69 13.54 12.94
CA ASN A 379 -20.74 14.78 12.16
C ASN A 379 -22.16 14.96 11.61
N ALA A 380 -22.96 15.81 12.26
CA ALA A 380 -24.36 16.05 11.92
C ALA A 380 -24.57 16.61 10.50
N THR A 381 -23.62 17.38 9.97
CA THR A 381 -23.69 17.94 8.60
C THR A 381 -23.60 16.87 7.52
N SER A 382 -22.77 15.84 7.74
CA SER A 382 -22.57 14.74 6.79
C SER A 382 -23.38 13.48 7.12
N ASN A 383 -24.06 13.45 8.27
CA ASN A 383 -24.73 12.27 8.84
C ASN A 383 -23.82 11.03 8.89
N LYS A 384 -22.53 11.22 9.19
CA LYS A 384 -21.56 10.13 9.37
C LYS A 384 -20.93 10.17 10.76
N TYR A 385 -20.79 9.00 11.37
CA TYR A 385 -20.04 8.80 12.60
C TYR A 385 -18.71 8.09 12.33
N HIS A 386 -17.78 8.22 13.25
CA HIS A 386 -16.51 7.52 13.28
C HIS A 386 -16.09 7.29 14.74
N LEU A 387 -15.23 6.30 14.97
CA LEU A 387 -14.46 6.15 16.21
C LEU A 387 -13.40 7.24 16.22
N SER A 388 -13.66 8.31 16.97
CA SER A 388 -12.81 9.49 17.11
C SER A 388 -11.73 9.33 18.17
N GLY A 389 -11.91 8.41 19.13
CA GLY A 389 -10.88 8.15 20.13
C GLY A 389 -10.97 6.81 20.84
N VAL A 390 -9.83 6.38 21.37
CA VAL A 390 -9.68 5.21 22.23
C VAL A 390 -8.75 5.58 23.39
N THR A 391 -9.15 5.21 24.61
CA THR A 391 -8.34 5.33 25.82
C THR A 391 -8.25 3.97 26.52
N LEU A 392 -7.02 3.52 26.80
CA LEU A 392 -6.71 2.39 27.66
C LEU A 392 -6.18 2.89 29.00
N LEU A 393 -6.74 2.39 30.10
CA LEU A 393 -6.23 2.53 31.46
C LEU A 393 -6.03 1.12 32.02
N ALA A 394 -4.78 0.73 32.32
CA ALA A 394 -4.46 -0.61 32.82
C ALA A 394 -3.67 -0.54 34.13
N ASN A 395 -4.06 -1.36 35.10
CA ASN A 395 -3.45 -1.49 36.41
C ASN A 395 -3.10 -2.96 36.70
N TRP A 396 -2.22 -3.51 35.88
CA TRP A 396 -1.70 -4.88 36.00
C TRP A 396 -0.58 -4.97 37.03
N SER A 397 -0.48 -6.09 37.73
CA SER A 397 0.49 -6.31 38.81
C SER A 397 1.96 -6.23 38.38
N ASP A 398 2.25 -6.39 37.08
CA ASP A 398 3.60 -6.32 36.52
C ASP A 398 3.99 -4.91 36.03
N LEU A 399 3.08 -3.93 36.08
CA LEU A 399 3.37 -2.54 35.75
C LEU A 399 3.98 -1.80 36.96
N PRO A 400 4.97 -0.92 36.78
CA PRO A 400 5.54 -0.10 37.86
C PRO A 400 4.55 0.93 38.44
N ALA A 401 3.57 1.35 37.64
CA ALA A 401 2.47 2.23 38.00
C ALA A 401 1.30 2.02 37.02
N PRO A 402 0.06 2.41 37.35
CA PRO A 402 -1.06 2.35 36.42
C PRO A 402 -0.74 3.11 35.12
N MET A 403 -0.87 2.45 33.97
CA MET A 403 -0.60 3.05 32.67
C MET A 403 -1.89 3.60 32.06
N SER A 404 -1.79 4.75 31.40
CA SER A 404 -2.89 5.40 30.69
C SER A 404 -2.43 5.85 29.31
N VAL A 405 -3.04 5.31 28.26
CA VAL A 405 -2.72 5.60 26.86
C VAL A 405 -3.98 6.05 26.16
N SER A 406 -3.96 7.18 25.46
CA SER A 406 -5.15 7.74 24.82
C SER A 406 -4.85 8.44 23.51
N ASN A 407 -5.71 8.26 22.53
CA ASN A 407 -5.74 9.07 21.31
C ASN A 407 -7.19 9.49 21.02
N THR A 408 -7.41 10.78 20.76
CA THR A 408 -8.74 11.38 20.53
C THR A 408 -8.86 12.06 19.17
N SER A 409 -8.00 11.68 18.22
CA SER A 409 -7.95 12.20 16.85
C SER A 409 -7.89 11.05 15.82
N LEU A 410 -8.60 9.97 16.09
CA LEU A 410 -8.72 8.79 15.21
C LEU A 410 -9.83 9.01 14.15
N ASP A 411 -9.76 8.34 13.01
CA ASP A 411 -10.87 8.23 12.04
C ASP A 411 -11.02 6.75 11.61
N TYR A 412 -11.51 5.94 12.55
CA TYR A 412 -11.75 4.50 12.34
C TYR A 412 -13.25 4.16 12.39
N LEU A 413 -13.61 2.94 11.96
CA LEU A 413 -14.96 2.38 12.08
C LEU A 413 -16.08 3.30 11.54
N ARG A 414 -15.76 4.05 10.48
CA ARG A 414 -16.61 5.12 9.94
C ARG A 414 -17.82 4.56 9.19
N SER A 415 -19.02 5.03 9.52
CA SER A 415 -20.26 4.65 8.84
C SER A 415 -21.31 5.76 8.93
N THR A 416 -22.44 5.54 8.26
CA THR A 416 -23.56 6.47 8.13
C THR A 416 -24.53 6.34 9.32
N LEU A 417 -25.06 7.46 9.81
CA LEU A 417 -26.05 7.51 10.89
C LEU A 417 -27.26 6.61 10.55
N GLY A 418 -27.65 5.75 11.50
CA GLY A 418 -28.72 4.76 11.31
C GLY A 418 -28.28 3.47 10.59
N ARG A 419 -26.98 3.27 10.36
CA ARG A 419 -26.36 2.01 9.92
C ARG A 419 -25.35 1.50 10.95
N SER A 420 -25.01 0.22 10.89
CA SER A 420 -23.90 -0.36 11.66
C SER A 420 -22.64 -0.47 10.81
N TYR A 421 -21.47 -0.20 11.37
CA TYR A 421 -20.21 -0.59 10.74
C TYR A 421 -19.94 -2.08 11.01
N MET A 422 -19.51 -2.84 10.01
CA MET A 422 -19.20 -4.27 10.15
C MET A 422 -17.86 -4.64 9.47
N CYS A 423 -17.05 -5.46 10.13
CA CYS A 423 -15.83 -6.04 9.58
C CYS A 423 -15.59 -7.43 10.18
N ASN A 424 -15.62 -8.46 9.33
CA ASN A 424 -15.40 -9.85 9.74
C ASN A 424 -13.90 -10.17 9.82
N ALA A 425 -13.11 -9.61 8.90
CA ALA A 425 -11.66 -9.65 8.92
C ALA A 425 -11.08 -9.11 10.25
N GLU A 426 -9.86 -9.55 10.57
CA GLU A 426 -9.07 -8.95 11.65
C GLU A 426 -8.64 -7.53 11.26
N GLN A 427 -8.87 -6.56 12.14
CA GLN A 427 -8.47 -5.17 11.93
C GLN A 427 -7.70 -4.64 13.15
N THR A 428 -6.44 -4.26 12.95
CA THR A 428 -5.62 -3.55 13.93
C THR A 428 -5.92 -2.06 13.89
N LEU A 429 -6.29 -1.49 15.04
CA LEU A 429 -6.46 -0.06 15.26
C LEU A 429 -5.23 0.47 16.00
N ASN A 430 -4.40 1.27 15.34
CA ASN A 430 -3.24 1.88 15.95
C ASN A 430 -3.69 3.08 16.79
N VAL A 431 -3.56 3.01 18.11
CA VAL A 431 -3.98 4.07 19.03
C VAL A 431 -2.78 4.96 19.38
N ALA A 432 -1.67 4.34 19.79
CA ALA A 432 -0.41 4.99 20.11
C ALA A 432 0.79 4.09 19.76
N SER A 433 2.03 4.56 19.96
CA SER A 433 3.25 3.78 19.70
C SER A 433 3.42 2.56 20.62
N ASP A 434 2.83 2.63 21.80
CA ASP A 434 2.87 1.62 22.87
C ASP A 434 1.55 0.83 23.00
N PHE A 435 0.53 1.16 22.20
CA PHE A 435 -0.76 0.48 22.23
C PHE A 435 -1.44 0.41 20.85
N SER A 436 -1.72 -0.81 20.40
CA SER A 436 -2.67 -1.08 19.33
C SER A 436 -3.75 -2.05 19.78
N LEU A 437 -4.92 -1.96 19.14
CA LEU A 437 -6.10 -2.75 19.46
C LEU A 437 -6.49 -3.61 18.25
N ASN A 438 -6.29 -4.91 18.36
CA ASN A 438 -6.76 -5.87 17.36
C ASN A 438 -8.24 -6.17 17.60
N THR A 439 -9.03 -6.06 16.53
CA THR A 439 -10.48 -6.27 16.55
C THR A 439 -10.86 -7.42 15.61
N PHE A 440 -11.79 -8.27 16.03
CA PHE A 440 -12.18 -9.50 15.33
C PHE A 440 -13.69 -9.62 15.23
N ARG A 441 -14.21 -9.85 14.01
CA ARG A 441 -15.67 -9.97 13.76
C ARG A 441 -16.43 -8.78 14.37
N LEU A 442 -15.92 -7.58 14.15
CA LEU A 442 -16.44 -6.36 14.74
C LEU A 442 -17.73 -5.93 14.02
N GLN A 443 -18.75 -5.62 14.79
CA GLN A 443 -19.92 -4.88 14.34
C GLN A 443 -20.27 -3.84 15.40
N VAL A 444 -20.44 -2.57 15.03
CA VAL A 444 -20.72 -1.49 15.97
C VAL A 444 -21.71 -0.50 15.39
N GLN A 445 -22.61 -0.01 16.23
CA GLN A 445 -23.54 1.06 15.90
C GLN A 445 -23.71 1.98 17.12
N PRO A 446 -23.03 3.13 17.14
CA PRO A 446 -23.41 4.25 17.97
C PRO A 446 -24.56 5.03 17.29
N PHE A 447 -25.46 5.60 18.10
CA PHE A 447 -26.58 6.43 17.66
C PHE A 447 -27.64 5.72 16.79
N GLY A 448 -28.84 6.32 16.71
CA GLY A 448 -29.87 5.92 15.73
C GLY A 448 -30.41 4.49 15.87
N ILE A 449 -30.28 3.84 17.03
CA ILE A 449 -30.84 2.52 17.30
C ILE A 449 -32.32 2.66 17.67
N THR A 450 -33.19 1.93 16.96
CA THR A 450 -34.66 2.00 17.12
C THR A 450 -35.28 0.69 17.57
N THR A 451 -34.65 -0.45 17.29
CA THR A 451 -35.19 -1.81 17.51
C THR A 451 -34.41 -2.64 18.53
N ASN A 452 -33.48 -2.03 19.29
CA ASN A 452 -32.49 -2.71 20.13
C ASN A 452 -31.65 -3.78 19.37
N GLN A 453 -31.54 -3.65 18.04
CA GLN A 453 -30.74 -4.49 17.16
C GLN A 453 -29.92 -3.61 16.22
N PHE A 454 -28.90 -4.19 15.58
CA PHE A 454 -28.16 -3.52 14.52
C PHE A 454 -29.05 -3.24 13.31
N ALA A 455 -28.92 -2.04 12.75
CA ALA A 455 -29.41 -1.69 11.44
C ALA A 455 -28.47 -2.22 10.33
N THR A 456 -28.88 -2.05 9.07
CA THR A 456 -28.17 -2.54 7.88
C THR A 456 -26.68 -2.18 7.90
N ALA A 457 -25.82 -3.19 7.86
CA ALA A 457 -24.38 -3.02 7.90
C ALA A 457 -23.83 -2.20 6.71
N GLU A 458 -22.76 -1.45 6.96
CA GLU A 458 -21.82 -0.89 6.00
C GLU A 458 -20.50 -1.65 6.23
N GLU A 459 -20.06 -2.42 5.24
CA GLU A 459 -18.93 -3.34 5.37
C GLU A 459 -17.58 -2.61 5.22
N CYS A 460 -16.57 -3.09 5.93
CA CYS A 460 -15.21 -2.59 5.79
C CYS A 460 -14.61 -2.96 4.41
N GLN A 461 -13.66 -2.16 3.93
CA GLN A 461 -13.00 -2.42 2.64
C GLN A 461 -12.32 -3.79 2.59
N LEU A 462 -11.75 -4.28 3.71
CA LEU A 462 -11.11 -5.60 3.78
C LEU A 462 -12.09 -6.75 3.42
N ASP A 463 -13.29 -6.75 3.99
CA ASP A 463 -14.34 -7.73 3.67
C ASP A 463 -14.81 -7.59 2.21
N GLN A 464 -14.94 -6.36 1.72
CA GLN A 464 -15.36 -6.08 0.35
C GLN A 464 -14.31 -6.58 -0.68
N ASP A 465 -13.03 -6.35 -0.44
CA ASP A 465 -11.93 -6.77 -1.31
C ASP A 465 -11.77 -8.30 -1.35
N GLN A 466 -11.94 -8.97 -0.20
CA GLN A 466 -11.93 -10.43 -0.09
C GLN A 466 -12.95 -11.10 -1.04
N MET A 467 -14.13 -10.48 -1.23
CA MET A 467 -15.14 -10.98 -2.18
C MET A 467 -14.97 -10.44 -3.60
N LEU A 468 -14.50 -9.21 -3.78
CA LEU A 468 -14.40 -8.56 -5.09
C LEU A 468 -13.30 -9.18 -5.96
N ILE A 469 -12.12 -9.44 -5.38
CA ILE A 469 -10.94 -9.90 -6.12
C ILE A 469 -11.19 -11.25 -6.83
N PRO A 470 -11.74 -12.31 -6.18
CA PRO A 470 -12.05 -13.57 -6.84
C PRO A 470 -13.06 -13.44 -7.99
N ILE A 471 -14.04 -12.54 -7.88
CA ILE A 471 -15.07 -12.33 -8.92
C ILE A 471 -14.43 -11.71 -10.17
N ILE A 472 -13.58 -10.69 -10.01
CA ILE A 472 -12.87 -10.04 -11.12
C ILE A 472 -11.95 -11.04 -11.84
N VAL A 473 -11.17 -11.81 -11.08
CA VAL A 473 -10.28 -12.84 -11.64
C VAL A 473 -11.07 -13.93 -12.38
N GLY A 474 -12.18 -14.40 -11.81
CA GLY A 474 -13.06 -15.39 -12.46
C GLY A 474 -13.66 -14.89 -13.77
N ALA A 475 -14.15 -13.64 -13.80
CA ALA A 475 -14.69 -13.01 -15.00
C ALA A 475 -13.63 -12.83 -16.10
N ALA A 476 -12.41 -12.42 -15.73
CA ALA A 476 -11.31 -12.27 -16.67
C ALA A 476 -10.89 -13.62 -17.31
N LEU A 477 -10.79 -14.68 -16.50
CA LEU A 477 -10.47 -16.02 -16.99
C LEU A 477 -11.57 -16.57 -17.92
N ALA A 478 -12.84 -16.39 -17.57
CA ALA A 478 -13.97 -16.79 -18.42
C ALA A 478 -13.98 -16.05 -19.77
N GLY A 479 -13.70 -14.73 -19.74
CA GLY A 479 -13.57 -13.91 -20.95
C GLY A 479 -12.43 -14.37 -21.87
N LEU A 480 -11.26 -14.69 -21.30
CA LEU A 480 -10.11 -15.20 -22.06
C LEU A 480 -10.44 -16.53 -22.74
N VAL A 481 -11.06 -17.48 -22.04
CA VAL A 481 -11.49 -18.77 -22.61
C VAL A 481 -12.47 -18.57 -23.77
N LEU A 482 -13.45 -17.66 -23.62
CA LEU A 482 -14.41 -17.34 -24.68
C LEU A 482 -13.71 -16.79 -25.94
N ILE A 483 -12.75 -15.87 -25.77
CA ILE A 483 -11.96 -15.29 -26.88
C ILE A 483 -11.18 -16.38 -27.61
N VAL A 484 -10.54 -17.30 -26.88
CA VAL A 484 -9.79 -18.43 -27.47
C VAL A 484 -10.70 -19.37 -28.26
N LEU A 485 -11.89 -19.68 -27.75
CA LEU A 485 -12.88 -20.50 -28.46
C LEU A 485 -13.36 -19.84 -29.76
N ILE A 486 -13.65 -18.53 -29.73
CA ILE A 486 -14.06 -17.78 -30.93
C ILE A 486 -12.92 -17.77 -31.96
N ALA A 487 -11.68 -17.51 -31.54
CA ALA A 487 -10.51 -17.55 -32.41
C ALA A 487 -10.30 -18.93 -33.06
N TYR A 488 -10.43 -20.00 -32.27
CA TYR A 488 -10.35 -21.39 -32.76
C TYR A 488 -11.42 -21.70 -33.81
N LEU A 489 -12.69 -21.33 -33.56
CA LEU A 489 -13.77 -21.55 -34.52
C LEU A 489 -13.56 -20.79 -35.85
N ILE A 490 -13.06 -19.56 -35.78
CA ILE A 490 -12.72 -18.76 -36.97
C ILE A 490 -11.54 -19.38 -37.73
N GLY A 491 -10.50 -19.85 -37.01
CA GLY A 491 -9.35 -20.55 -37.60
C GLY A 491 -9.75 -21.84 -38.30
N LYS A 492 -10.50 -22.71 -37.61
CA LYS A 492 -11.03 -23.98 -38.16
C LYS A 492 -11.88 -23.75 -39.41
N LYS A 493 -12.76 -22.73 -39.41
CA LYS A 493 -13.59 -22.39 -40.59
C LYS A 493 -12.77 -21.97 -41.81
N ARG A 494 -11.56 -21.40 -41.64
CA ARG A 494 -10.68 -21.02 -42.75
C ARG A 494 -9.83 -22.19 -43.30
N SER A 495 -9.56 -23.22 -42.50
CA SER A 495 -8.65 -24.31 -42.88
C SER A 495 -9.22 -25.32 -43.91
N HIS A 496 -10.51 -25.23 -44.25
CA HIS A 496 -11.17 -26.12 -45.23
C HIS A 496 -11.24 -25.55 -46.67
N ALA A 497 -10.69 -24.37 -46.93
CA ALA A 497 -10.88 -23.63 -48.19
C ALA A 497 -9.57 -23.44 -49.01
N GLY A 498 -8.70 -24.47 -49.06
CA GLY A 498 -7.34 -24.31 -49.57
C GLY A 498 -6.66 -25.56 -50.13
N TYR A 499 -7.29 -26.24 -51.09
CA TYR A 499 -6.57 -27.10 -52.03
C TYR A 499 -7.18 -26.95 -53.44
N GLN A 500 -6.66 -26.01 -54.21
CA GLN A 500 -6.79 -25.96 -55.66
C GLN A 500 -5.44 -26.42 -56.22
N THR A 501 -5.44 -27.57 -56.87
CA THR A 501 -4.26 -28.11 -57.57
C THR A 501 -3.96 -27.30 -58.82
N ILE A 502 -2.70 -26.92 -58.98
CA ILE A 502 -2.08 -26.52 -60.25
C ILE A 502 -0.91 -27.47 -60.45
#